data_AF-B3G408-F1
#
_entry.id   AF-B3G408-F1
#
_cell.length_a   1.000
_cell.length_b   1.000
_cell.length_c   1.000
_cell.angle_alpha   90.00
_cell.angle_beta   90.00
_cell.angle_gamma   90.00
#
_symmetry.space_group_name_H-M   'P 1'
#
loop_
_entity.id
_entity.type
_entity.pdbx_description
1 polymer ?
#
loop_
_entity_poly.entity_id
_entity_poly.type
_entity_poly.pdbx_seq_one_letter_code
_entity_poly.pdbx_strand_id
1 'polypeptide(L)'
;MHIILSLAVLSILGNGVYMHICMWAPIQRGQFDISVPGAHPCYRKIGPCGNINASSSSPRTSLVAGSKYKVEFQQNLNHYYTGKPGALDITFAVG
;
A
#
# COMPACT_ATOMS: atom_id res chain seq x y z
N MET A 1 11.01 -39.98 -5.81
CA MET A 1 11.87 -38.78 -5.72
C MET A 1 11.40 -37.64 -6.62
N HIS A 2 11.11 -37.88 -7.90
CA HIS A 2 10.68 -36.82 -8.85
C HIS A 2 9.36 -36.13 -8.48
N ILE A 3 8.34 -36.87 -8.04
CA ILE A 3 7.02 -36.30 -7.67
C ILE A 3 7.12 -35.36 -6.45
N ILE A 4 7.94 -35.73 -5.45
CA ILE A 4 8.15 -34.92 -4.24
C ILE A 4 8.87 -33.60 -4.60
N LEU A 5 9.84 -33.67 -5.51
CA LEU A 5 10.54 -32.48 -6.01
C LEU A 5 9.59 -31.55 -6.78
N SER A 6 8.74 -32.10 -7.65
CA SER A 6 7.75 -31.31 -8.40
C SER A 6 6.71 -30.63 -7.49
N LEU A 7 6.22 -31.34 -6.47
CA LEU A 7 5.30 -30.78 -5.47
C LEU A 7 5.97 -29.68 -4.65
N ALA A 8 7.22 -29.88 -4.20
CA ALA A 8 7.96 -28.87 -3.45
C ALA A 8 8.19 -27.59 -4.28
N VAL A 9 8.56 -27.72 -5.56
CA VAL A 9 8.72 -26.58 -6.47
C VAL A 9 7.40 -25.82 -6.66
N LEU A 10 6.28 -26.54 -6.84
CA LEU A 10 4.96 -25.93 -6.98
C LEU A 10 4.52 -25.17 -5.71
N SER A 11 4.81 -25.71 -4.52
CA SER A 11 4.54 -25.05 -3.24
C SER A 11 5.36 -23.78 -3.04
N ILE A 12 6.60 -23.73 -3.52
CA ILE A 12 7.45 -22.54 -3.41
C ILE A 12 6.93 -21.42 -4.32
N LEU A 13 6.51 -21.75 -5.55
CA LEU A 13 5.95 -20.81 -6.52
C LEU A 13 4.58 -20.26 -6.13
N GLY A 14 3.85 -20.93 -5.24
CA GLY A 14 2.53 -20.49 -4.74
C GLY A 14 2.58 -19.39 -3.68
N ASN A 15 3.75 -19.07 -3.12
CA ASN A 15 3.87 -18.00 -2.12
C ASN A 15 3.84 -16.64 -2.83
N GLY A 16 2.64 -16.07 -2.95
CA GLY A 16 2.46 -14.71 -3.44
C GLY A 16 3.28 -13.72 -2.60
N VAL A 17 4.09 -12.89 -3.27
CA VAL A 17 4.80 -11.80 -2.60
C VAL A 17 3.83 -10.64 -2.38
N TYR A 18 3.38 -10.47 -1.14
CA TYR A 18 2.37 -9.50 -0.75
C TYR A 18 3.00 -8.16 -0.36
N MET A 19 3.36 -7.35 -1.36
CA MET A 19 3.84 -5.97 -1.16
C MET A 19 2.68 -5.02 -0.87
N HIS A 20 2.52 -4.58 0.37
CA HIS A 20 1.40 -3.72 0.77
C HIS A 20 1.90 -2.46 1.48
N ILE A 21 1.50 -1.30 0.96
CA ILE A 21 1.75 0.01 1.55
C ILE A 21 0.43 0.76 1.66
N CYS A 22 0.17 1.33 2.83
CA CYS A 22 -1.01 2.16 3.04
C CYS A 22 -0.63 3.47 3.69
N MET A 23 -1.21 4.54 3.18
CA MET A 23 -1.23 5.82 3.86
C MET A 23 -2.28 5.74 4.99
N TRP A 24 -1.82 5.89 6.23
CA TRP A 24 -2.71 5.82 7.40
C TRP A 24 -3.01 7.21 7.98
N ALA A 25 -2.09 8.17 7.82
CA ALA A 25 -2.30 9.58 8.13
C ALA A 25 -1.94 10.43 6.89
N PRO A 26 -2.92 11.00 6.17
CA PRO A 26 -4.36 10.81 6.35
C PRO A 26 -4.81 9.39 5.98
N ILE A 27 -5.99 8.99 6.45
CA ILE A 27 -6.57 7.68 6.12
C ILE A 27 -6.82 7.60 4.61
N GLN A 28 -6.23 6.61 3.93
CA GLN A 28 -6.48 6.41 2.50
C GLN A 28 -7.98 6.16 2.18
N ARG A 29 -8.39 6.50 0.96
CA ARG A 29 -9.79 6.37 0.49
C ARG A 29 -10.32 4.94 0.59
N GLY A 30 -11.63 4.72 0.59
CA GLY A 30 -12.25 3.38 0.58
C GLY A 30 -12.34 2.73 1.97
N GLN A 31 -12.56 1.41 2.00
CA GLN A 31 -12.48 0.62 3.23
C GLN A 31 -11.02 0.60 3.68
N PHE A 32 -10.77 0.91 4.95
CA PHE A 32 -9.43 1.01 5.52
C PHE A 32 -9.32 0.09 6.72
N ASP A 33 -8.36 -0.82 6.68
CA ASP A 33 -8.01 -1.68 7.78
C ASP A 33 -6.51 -1.98 7.72
N ILE A 34 -5.84 -1.77 8.85
CA ILE A 34 -4.40 -1.99 9.04
C ILE A 34 -4.11 -3.02 10.13
N SER A 35 -5.15 -3.59 10.73
CA SER A 35 -5.03 -4.65 11.73
C SER A 35 -4.55 -5.98 11.12
N VAL A 36 -4.71 -6.13 9.81
CA VAL A 36 -4.33 -7.34 9.06
C VAL A 36 -3.08 -7.09 8.21
N PRO A 37 -2.00 -7.87 8.39
CA PRO A 37 -0.84 -7.84 7.51
C PRO A 37 -1.25 -8.11 6.06
N GLY A 38 -0.85 -7.22 5.14
CA GLY A 38 -1.13 -7.39 3.72
C GLY A 38 -2.61 -7.18 3.37
N ALA A 39 -3.32 -6.34 4.13
CA ALA A 39 -4.71 -6.01 3.84
C ALA A 39 -4.88 -5.50 2.40
N HIS A 40 -5.85 -6.04 1.67
CA HIS A 40 -6.12 -5.71 0.28
C HIS A 40 -6.24 -4.20 -0.02
N PRO A 41 -6.85 -3.36 0.86
CA PRO A 41 -6.87 -1.92 0.65
C PRO A 41 -5.49 -1.26 0.52
N CYS A 42 -4.43 -1.90 1.04
CA CYS A 42 -3.04 -1.44 1.02
C CYS A 42 -2.29 -1.87 -0.27
N TYR A 43 -3.00 -2.43 -1.25
CA TYR A 43 -2.47 -2.87 -2.54
C TYR A 43 -3.03 -2.05 -3.70
N ARG A 44 -2.60 -0.79 -3.81
CA ARG A 44 -3.10 0.15 -4.84
C ARG A 44 -2.03 0.48 -5.85
N LYS A 45 -1.90 -0.37 -6.87
CA LYS A 45 -0.89 -0.16 -7.92
C LYS A 45 -1.33 0.76 -9.05
N ILE A 46 -2.65 0.86 -9.26
CA ILE A 46 -3.20 1.67 -10.35
C ILE A 46 -3.33 3.11 -9.86
N GLY A 47 -2.62 4.03 -10.49
CA GLY A 47 -2.67 5.44 -10.12
C GLY A 47 -4.04 6.09 -10.42
N PRO A 48 -4.39 7.22 -9.76
CA PRO A 48 -3.69 7.81 -8.62
C PRO A 48 -4.08 7.18 -7.27
N CYS A 49 -5.20 6.46 -7.18
CA CYS A 49 -5.77 5.99 -5.90
C CYS A 49 -6.32 4.55 -5.95
N GLY A 50 -5.78 3.67 -6.80
CA GLY A 50 -6.21 2.27 -6.90
C GLY A 50 -7.63 2.12 -7.46
N ASN A 51 -8.00 2.94 -8.44
CA ASN A 51 -9.36 3.04 -9.00
C ASN A 51 -10.45 3.50 -8.00
N ILE A 52 -10.06 3.99 -6.81
CA ILE A 52 -11.01 4.56 -5.86
C ILE A 52 -11.28 6.02 -6.22
N ASN A 53 -12.51 6.31 -6.62
CA ASN A 53 -12.96 7.64 -6.99
C ASN A 53 -12.84 8.60 -5.79
N ALA A 54 -12.36 9.82 -6.04
CA ALA A 54 -12.33 10.87 -5.01
C ALA A 54 -13.73 11.24 -4.50
N SER A 55 -14.75 11.20 -5.38
CA SER A 55 -16.13 11.54 -5.05
C SER A 55 -16.86 10.46 -4.27
N SER A 56 -16.30 9.25 -4.12
CA SER A 56 -16.97 8.16 -3.41
C SER A 56 -16.88 8.26 -1.89
N SER A 57 -16.22 9.29 -1.35
CA SER A 57 -16.14 9.52 0.10
C SER A 57 -16.00 11.00 0.43
N SER A 58 -16.49 11.40 1.60
CA SER A 58 -16.22 12.73 2.16
C SER A 58 -14.72 12.95 2.41
N PRO A 59 -14.25 14.22 2.41
CA PRO A 59 -12.90 14.55 2.85
C PRO A 59 -12.63 14.00 4.26
N ARG A 60 -11.49 13.31 4.42
CA ARG A 60 -11.09 12.69 5.70
C ARG A 60 -10.05 13.51 6.47
N THR A 61 -9.55 14.57 5.86
CA THR A 61 -8.52 15.45 6.42
C THR A 61 -8.63 16.80 5.75
N SER A 62 -8.42 17.86 6.55
CA SER A 62 -8.28 19.23 6.08
C SER A 62 -6.83 19.66 6.24
N LEU A 63 -6.27 20.25 5.20
CA LEU A 63 -4.91 20.78 5.21
C LEU A 63 -4.97 22.30 5.23
N VAL A 64 -4.17 22.93 6.10
CA VAL A 64 -4.04 24.39 6.15
C VAL A 64 -2.84 24.81 5.33
N ALA A 65 -3.03 25.75 4.41
CA ALA A 65 -1.95 26.27 3.58
C ALA A 65 -0.79 26.82 4.42
N GLY A 66 0.45 26.50 4.03
CA GLY A 66 1.66 26.93 4.75
C GLY A 66 1.95 26.18 6.05
N SER A 67 1.06 25.29 6.51
CA SER A 67 1.29 24.47 7.70
C SER A 67 2.12 23.21 7.38
N LYS A 68 2.84 22.70 8.39
CA LYS A 68 3.47 21.37 8.31
C LYS A 68 2.39 20.31 8.53
N TYR A 69 2.37 19.31 7.65
CA TYR A 69 1.52 18.14 7.81
C TYR A 69 2.37 16.87 7.75
N LYS A 70 2.20 15.97 8.72
CA LYS A 70 2.92 14.70 8.77
C LYS A 70 2.11 13.65 8.00
N VAL A 71 2.69 13.09 6.94
CA VAL A 71 2.13 11.95 6.22
C VAL A 71 2.79 10.67 6.72
N GLU A 72 1.98 9.68 7.07
CA GLU A 72 2.47 8.43 7.62
C GLU A 72 1.98 7.24 6.81
N PHE A 73 2.90 6.34 6.49
CA PHE A 73 2.64 5.11 5.77
C PHE A 73 2.93 3.91 6.66
N GLN A 74 2.04 2.92 6.65
CA GLN A 74 2.33 1.60 7.16
C GLN A 74 2.68 0.67 6.00
N GLN A 75 3.76 -0.06 6.19
CA GLN A 75 4.26 -1.04 5.26
C GLN A 75 4.28 -2.41 5.92
N ASN A 76 3.80 -3.43 5.21
CA ASN A 76 3.92 -4.82 5.62
C ASN A 76 4.86 -5.56 4.65
N LEU A 77 5.76 -6.39 5.21
CA LEU A 77 6.86 -7.08 4.51
C LEU A 77 7.84 -6.11 3.85
N ASN A 78 9.04 -6.04 4.40
CA ASN A 78 10.03 -5.04 4.02
C ASN A 78 10.86 -5.51 2.83
N HIS A 79 10.49 -5.09 1.62
CA HIS A 79 11.34 -5.26 0.43
C HIS A 79 12.20 -4.01 0.16
N TYR A 80 12.44 -3.19 1.18
CA TYR A 80 13.48 -2.19 1.14
C TYR A 80 14.83 -2.90 1.18
N TYR A 81 15.59 -2.75 0.09
CA TYR A 81 17.01 -3.01 0.14
C TYR A 81 17.67 -1.76 0.74
N THR A 82 18.53 -1.89 1.76
CA THR A 82 19.12 -0.75 2.48
C THR A 82 19.88 0.21 1.54
N GLY A 83 20.39 -0.29 0.41
CA GLY A 83 21.03 0.53 -0.63
C GLY A 83 20.10 1.11 -1.70
N LYS A 84 18.83 0.66 -1.76
CA LYS A 84 17.82 1.08 -2.75
C LYS A 84 16.41 1.03 -2.12
N PRO A 85 16.08 1.99 -1.25
CA PRO A 85 14.78 2.05 -0.58
C PRO A 85 13.61 2.35 -1.54
N GLY A 86 13.89 2.74 -2.78
CA GLY A 86 12.89 3.29 -3.69
C GLY A 86 12.63 4.78 -3.41
N ALA A 87 11.52 5.29 -3.91
CA ALA A 87 11.10 6.68 -3.71
C ALA A 87 9.60 6.72 -3.40
N LEU A 88 9.19 7.67 -2.57
CA LEU A 88 7.81 8.03 -2.31
C LEU A 88 7.58 9.44 -2.83
N ASP A 89 6.57 9.60 -3.67
CA ASP A 89 6.11 10.90 -4.16
C ASP A 89 4.75 11.20 -3.54
N ILE A 90 4.59 12.42 -3.03
CA ILE A 90 3.37 12.89 -2.37
C ILE A 90 2.89 14.12 -3.13
N THR A 91 1.74 13.97 -3.77
CA THR A 91 1.09 15.04 -4.51
C THR A 91 -0.28 15.34 -3.93
N PHE A 92 -0.65 16.61 -3.94
CA PHE A 92 -1.98 17.08 -3.56
C PHE A 92 -2.64 17.61 -4.83
N ALA A 93 -3.75 17.01 -5.25
CA ALA A 93 -4.59 17.63 -6.27
C ALA A 93 -5.31 18.82 -5.63
N VAL A 94 -5.21 19.99 -6.25
CA VAL A 94 -6.10 21.10 -5.95
C VAL A 94 -7.47 20.66 -6.44
N GLY A 95 -8.43 20.53 -5.51
CA GLY A 95 -9.81 20.16 -5.83
C GLY A 95 -10.46 21.17 -6.74
#